data_AF-A0A956AQW9-F1
#
_entry.id   AF-A0A956AQW9-F1
#
_cell.length_a   1.000
_cell.length_b   1.000
_cell.length_c   1.000
_cell.angle_alpha   90.00
_cell.angle_beta   90.00
_cell.angle_gamma   90.00
#
_symmetry.space_group_name_H-M   'P 1'
#
loop_
_entity.id
_entity.type
_entity.pdbx_description
1 polymer ?
#
loop_
_entity_poly.entity_id
_entity_poly.type
_entity_poly.pdbx_seq_one_letter_code
_entity_poly.pdbx_strand_id
1 'polypeptide(L)'
;MGIGISDHHIAGIQSVAVKNNFFLFIRPTEDDSLRLIDAGYATKSMDIHDKSSNWGPMAGFVPCDKAFCKVPDGATPQAAFVPHDHGLAHPVQLTLNAKVISQFEGSKIRRLSKAEAAIAPQGLIPAGPAHVPANFTTGHTMRGGELPSLFQVYKALGAPPGIYGDIYFVIDAKYRVWWVDMGTGPAPARVLGVAPPRQVTMRPLWVWAYDVAGGRLPVTGDYDIWALVPHVSTLKDLSDHTIISVDKKDHGNSAASEYFKRIADELNTACGRAGNTVFNHGAEAQNYGFTQKHDAEILMVPPVNDTSRVRKVSIGDMTKVLAEIQHAGYLVLLNRQWTVERPKLMGKELPEVLVELKDLRVAALHEAVAASRTQGNTDPRRQQIKSMWQTAASAGVAADRHEASSKLEPQRAMIKEWYGKLRAALDDLGRPLEVLATSDFPSTYRKASDAAHQLQAALEKTATAHMMGGGENDRARTRRALADQEPAMRELMAFWGTPA
;
A
#
# COMPACT_ATOMS: atom_id res chain seq x y z
N MET A 1 -19.83 7.84 6.64
CA MET A 1 -18.56 7.16 6.26
C MET A 1 -17.84 6.81 7.55
N GLY A 2 -17.34 5.58 7.67
CA GLY A 2 -16.59 5.15 8.85
C GLY A 2 -15.30 5.93 9.04
N ILE A 3 -14.72 5.85 10.24
CA ILE A 3 -13.47 6.55 10.56
C ILE A 3 -12.23 5.89 9.93
N GLY A 4 -12.37 4.74 9.27
CA GLY A 4 -11.28 4.00 8.62
C GLY A 4 -10.69 2.87 9.46
N ILE A 5 -11.31 2.52 10.59
CA ILE A 5 -10.98 1.41 11.50
C ILE A 5 -12.29 0.78 11.99
N SER A 6 -12.23 -0.49 12.40
CA SER A 6 -13.36 -1.18 13.05
C SER A 6 -13.72 -0.51 14.38
N ASP A 7 -15.01 -0.28 14.60
CA ASP A 7 -15.51 0.28 15.87
C ASP A 7 -15.14 -0.59 17.08
N HIS A 8 -15.01 -1.91 16.90
CA HIS A 8 -14.63 -2.84 17.95
C HIS A 8 -13.16 -2.71 18.36
N HIS A 9 -12.31 -2.14 17.49
CA HIS A 9 -10.87 -2.02 17.73
C HIS A 9 -10.49 -0.67 18.35
N ILE A 10 -11.29 0.39 18.16
CA ILE A 10 -10.94 1.76 18.58
C ILE A 10 -10.60 1.84 20.07
N ALA A 11 -11.43 1.23 20.93
CA ALA A 11 -11.22 1.29 22.38
C ALA A 11 -9.92 0.59 22.80
N GLY A 12 -9.61 -0.56 22.20
CA GLY A 12 -8.36 -1.28 22.43
C GLY A 12 -7.14 -0.47 21.98
N ILE A 13 -7.20 0.08 20.76
CA ILE A 13 -6.15 0.94 20.21
C ILE A 13 -5.91 2.16 21.11
N GLN A 14 -6.97 2.84 21.54
CA GLN A 14 -6.87 4.00 22.41
C GLN A 14 -6.31 3.65 23.79
N SER A 15 -6.69 2.50 24.36
CA SER A 15 -6.11 2.03 25.63
C SER A 15 -4.59 1.85 25.53
N VAL A 16 -4.10 1.32 24.40
CA VAL A 16 -2.65 1.17 24.17
C VAL A 16 -1.99 2.54 24.00
N ALA A 17 -2.63 3.47 23.29
CA ALA A 17 -2.15 4.84 23.11
C ALA A 17 -2.03 5.61 24.43
N VAL A 18 -3.03 5.49 25.32
CA VAL A 18 -3.01 6.08 26.67
C VAL A 18 -1.92 5.43 27.53
N LYS A 19 -1.86 4.10 27.58
CA LYS A 19 -0.88 3.35 28.39
C LYS A 19 0.56 3.74 28.05
N ASN A 20 0.85 3.88 26.76
CA ASN A 20 2.20 4.14 26.25
C ASN A 20 2.43 5.61 25.88
N ASN A 21 1.48 6.50 26.20
CA ASN A 21 1.52 7.93 25.95
C ASN A 21 2.04 8.32 24.54
N PHE A 22 1.32 7.89 23.50
CA PHE A 22 1.65 8.23 22.10
C PHE A 22 0.43 8.72 21.32
N PHE A 23 0.67 9.53 20.29
CA PHE A 23 -0.28 9.71 19.21
C PHE A 23 -0.07 8.63 18.15
N LEU A 24 -1.15 8.13 17.60
CA LEU A 24 -1.14 7.16 16.50
C LEU A 24 -1.94 7.70 15.34
N PHE A 25 -1.35 7.64 14.16
CA PHE A 25 -1.94 8.06 12.91
C PHE A 25 -2.05 6.85 11.99
N ILE A 26 -3.25 6.59 11.47
CA ILE A 26 -3.56 5.40 10.67
C ILE A 26 -4.18 5.87 9.36
N ARG A 27 -3.71 5.31 8.24
CA ARG A 27 -4.30 5.58 6.94
C ARG A 27 -5.70 4.95 6.90
N PRO A 28 -6.72 5.61 6.34
CA PRO A 28 -8.06 5.05 6.35
C PRO A 28 -8.13 3.72 5.59
N THR A 29 -8.54 2.65 6.27
CA THR A 29 -8.82 1.37 5.63
C THR A 29 -10.15 1.43 4.89
N GLU A 30 -10.21 0.80 3.72
CA GLU A 30 -11.41 0.76 2.88
C GLU A 30 -12.60 0.10 3.59
N ASP A 31 -13.81 0.63 3.40
CA ASP A 31 -15.03 0.15 4.04
C ASP A 31 -15.28 -1.35 3.83
N ASP A 32 -14.96 -1.88 2.64
CA ASP A 32 -15.10 -3.32 2.34
C ASP A 32 -14.13 -4.14 3.19
N SER A 33 -12.88 -3.70 3.33
CA SER A 33 -11.88 -4.36 4.16
C SER A 33 -12.24 -4.29 5.65
N LEU A 34 -12.79 -3.17 6.13
CA LEU A 34 -13.27 -3.05 7.51
C LEU A 34 -14.32 -4.12 7.84
N ARG A 35 -15.30 -4.32 6.96
CA ARG A 35 -16.33 -5.35 7.13
C ARG A 35 -15.72 -6.76 7.18
N LEU A 36 -14.69 -7.01 6.40
CA LEU A 36 -13.98 -8.29 6.37
C LEU A 36 -13.11 -8.51 7.62
N ILE A 37 -12.45 -7.45 8.11
CA ILE A 37 -11.74 -7.47 9.40
C ILE A 37 -12.73 -7.81 10.53
N ASP A 38 -13.90 -7.17 10.56
CA ASP A 38 -14.97 -7.45 11.54
C ASP A 38 -15.55 -8.87 11.41
N ALA A 39 -15.46 -9.45 10.22
CA ALA A 39 -15.86 -10.84 9.96
C ALA A 39 -14.75 -11.85 10.27
N GLY A 40 -13.58 -11.40 10.72
CA GLY A 40 -12.49 -12.25 11.20
C GLY A 40 -11.49 -12.68 10.12
N TYR A 41 -11.59 -12.19 8.89
CA TYR A 41 -10.64 -12.53 7.82
C TYR A 41 -9.21 -12.09 8.14
N ALA A 42 -8.23 -12.69 7.48
CA ALA A 42 -6.82 -12.30 7.63
C ALA A 42 -6.55 -10.98 6.91
N THR A 43 -5.53 -10.23 7.31
CA THR A 43 -5.12 -9.02 6.59
C THR A 43 -3.76 -9.22 5.93
N LYS A 44 -3.58 -8.61 4.76
CA LYS A 44 -2.36 -8.74 3.95
C LYS A 44 -1.13 -8.24 4.72
N SER A 45 0.03 -8.83 4.44
CA SER A 45 1.33 -8.38 4.94
C SER A 45 2.22 -7.93 3.78
N MET A 46 3.53 -7.73 4.03
CA MET A 46 4.48 -7.19 3.06
C MET A 46 4.85 -8.16 1.92
N ASP A 47 4.49 -9.44 2.00
CA ASP A 47 4.70 -10.46 0.96
C ASP A 47 3.62 -10.44 -0.12
N ILE A 48 2.45 -9.85 0.14
CA ILE A 48 1.37 -9.66 -0.83
C ILE A 48 1.38 -8.22 -1.36
N HIS A 49 1.85 -8.05 -2.60
CA HIS A 49 1.91 -6.76 -3.28
C HIS A 49 0.70 -6.47 -4.18
N ASP A 50 -0.14 -7.48 -4.41
CA ASP A 50 -1.35 -7.34 -5.22
C ASP A 50 -2.36 -6.38 -4.59
N LYS A 51 -3.18 -5.77 -5.46
CA LYS A 51 -4.21 -4.83 -5.02
C LYS A 51 -5.47 -5.57 -4.61
N SER A 52 -6.16 -5.09 -3.59
CA SER A 52 -7.50 -5.56 -3.28
C SER A 52 -8.51 -5.20 -4.38
N SER A 53 -9.67 -5.85 -4.35
CA SER A 53 -10.84 -5.46 -5.15
C SER A 53 -11.75 -4.51 -4.37
N ASN A 54 -12.59 -3.74 -5.07
CA ASN A 54 -13.64 -2.90 -4.49
C ASN A 54 -15.01 -3.15 -5.14
N TRP A 55 -15.17 -4.26 -5.87
CA TRP A 55 -16.39 -4.59 -6.62
C TRP A 55 -16.65 -6.10 -6.62
N GLY A 56 -17.87 -6.50 -7.00
CA GLY A 56 -18.23 -7.92 -7.07
C GLY A 56 -18.17 -8.67 -5.71
N PRO A 57 -18.21 -10.01 -5.74
CA PRO A 57 -18.17 -10.82 -4.50
C PRO A 57 -16.80 -10.80 -3.79
N MET A 58 -15.73 -10.41 -4.49
CA MET A 58 -14.37 -10.32 -3.96
C MET A 58 -14.01 -8.94 -3.40
N ALA A 59 -14.95 -7.99 -3.34
CA ALA A 59 -14.70 -6.66 -2.78
C ALA A 59 -14.05 -6.77 -1.39
N GLY A 60 -12.97 -6.03 -1.16
CA GLY A 60 -12.14 -6.07 0.05
C GLY A 60 -11.09 -7.18 0.08
N PHE A 61 -11.27 -8.29 -0.64
CA PHE A 61 -10.24 -9.35 -0.73
C PHE A 61 -9.13 -8.98 -1.71
N VAL A 62 -8.04 -9.75 -1.71
CA VAL A 62 -6.96 -9.67 -2.71
C VAL A 62 -7.09 -10.84 -3.69
N PRO A 63 -7.69 -10.63 -4.87
CA PRO A 63 -7.78 -11.66 -5.90
C PRO A 63 -6.40 -12.05 -6.42
N CYS A 64 -6.24 -13.33 -6.72
CA CYS A 64 -5.05 -13.86 -7.36
C CYS A 64 -4.94 -13.46 -8.84
N ASP A 65 -6.05 -13.09 -9.46
CA ASP A 65 -6.10 -12.60 -10.84
C ASP A 65 -6.38 -11.09 -10.82
N LYS A 66 -5.42 -10.32 -11.35
CA LYS A 66 -5.41 -8.86 -11.35
C LYS A 66 -6.60 -8.25 -12.09
N ALA A 67 -7.23 -9.01 -13.00
CA ALA A 67 -8.49 -8.62 -13.64
C ALA A 67 -9.61 -8.33 -12.64
N PHE A 68 -9.59 -8.99 -11.48
CA PHE A 68 -10.60 -8.83 -10.43
C PHE A 68 -10.25 -7.75 -9.40
N CYS A 69 -9.10 -7.08 -9.50
CA CYS A 69 -8.69 -6.03 -8.57
C CYS A 69 -9.35 -4.67 -8.87
N LYS A 70 -9.15 -3.68 -7.99
CA LYS A 70 -9.72 -2.32 -8.15
C LYS A 70 -9.08 -1.51 -9.30
N VAL A 71 -7.81 -1.77 -9.59
CA VAL A 71 -7.09 -1.24 -10.75
C VAL A 71 -6.70 -2.44 -11.61
N PRO A 72 -7.60 -2.94 -12.45
CA PRO A 72 -7.26 -3.98 -13.41
C PRO A 72 -6.19 -3.45 -14.36
N ASP A 73 -5.12 -4.22 -14.53
CA ASP A 73 -3.94 -3.84 -15.32
C ASP A 73 -4.17 -4.05 -16.84
N GLY A 74 -5.36 -3.65 -17.32
CA GLY A 74 -5.84 -3.99 -18.67
C GLY A 74 -6.07 -5.49 -18.92
N ALA A 75 -5.81 -6.34 -17.92
CA ALA A 75 -5.88 -7.78 -18.03
C ALA A 75 -7.34 -8.27 -18.14
N THR A 76 -7.61 -9.15 -19.09
CA THR A 76 -8.83 -9.96 -19.08
C THR A 76 -8.72 -11.07 -18.03
N PRO A 77 -9.84 -11.55 -17.44
CA PRO A 77 -9.78 -12.60 -16.45
C PRO A 77 -9.16 -13.84 -17.08
N GLN A 78 -8.18 -14.41 -16.39
CA GLN A 78 -7.44 -15.53 -16.91
C GLN A 78 -8.16 -16.83 -16.56
N ALA A 79 -8.33 -17.66 -17.59
CA ALA A 79 -8.96 -18.97 -17.47
C ALA A 79 -8.22 -19.89 -16.48
N ALA A 80 -6.90 -19.79 -16.44
CA ALA A 80 -6.04 -20.52 -15.52
C ALA A 80 -5.43 -19.53 -14.54
N PHE A 81 -5.47 -19.88 -13.24
CA PHE A 81 -4.65 -19.20 -12.25
C PHE A 81 -3.18 -19.47 -12.56
N VAL A 82 -2.38 -18.43 -12.69
CA VAL A 82 -0.93 -18.52 -12.81
C VAL A 82 -0.34 -18.19 -11.44
N PRO A 83 0.14 -19.21 -10.70
CA PRO A 83 0.78 -18.98 -9.42
C PRO A 83 1.97 -18.05 -9.58
N HIS A 84 2.07 -17.07 -8.69
CA HIS A 84 3.25 -16.25 -8.51
C HIS A 84 3.55 -16.18 -7.02
N ASP A 85 4.82 -15.96 -6.70
CA ASP A 85 5.32 -16.06 -5.32
C ASP A 85 4.89 -14.84 -4.49
N HIS A 86 4.28 -15.12 -3.35
CA HIS A 86 3.83 -14.16 -2.36
C HIS A 86 4.20 -14.62 -0.94
N GLY A 87 5.38 -15.24 -0.80
CA GLY A 87 5.90 -15.66 0.49
C GLY A 87 5.04 -16.75 1.13
N LEU A 88 4.44 -16.45 2.29
CA LEU A 88 3.58 -17.39 3.00
C LEU A 88 2.13 -17.38 2.51
N ALA A 89 1.78 -16.52 1.56
CA ALA A 89 0.44 -16.49 1.02
C ALA A 89 0.16 -17.70 0.11
N HIS A 90 -1.05 -18.23 0.20
CA HIS A 90 -1.50 -19.34 -0.63
C HIS A 90 -2.82 -19.00 -1.35
N PRO A 91 -3.00 -19.44 -2.60
CA PRO A 91 -4.25 -19.27 -3.30
C PRO A 91 -5.32 -20.19 -2.70
N VAL A 92 -6.50 -19.64 -2.43
CA VAL A 92 -7.70 -20.41 -2.04
C VAL A 92 -8.90 -19.98 -2.86
N GLN A 93 -9.84 -20.89 -3.06
CA GLN A 93 -11.11 -20.52 -3.66
C GLN A 93 -11.88 -19.66 -2.65
N LEU A 94 -12.31 -18.48 -3.09
CA LEU A 94 -13.07 -17.57 -2.24
C LEU A 94 -14.33 -18.27 -1.74
N THR A 95 -14.51 -18.21 -0.42
CA THR A 95 -15.72 -18.69 0.27
C THR A 95 -16.26 -17.55 1.12
N LEU A 96 -17.54 -17.22 0.95
CA LEU A 96 -18.19 -16.09 1.62
C LEU A 96 -19.21 -16.56 2.63
N ASN A 97 -19.09 -16.19 3.91
CA ASN A 97 -20.17 -16.51 4.83
C ASN A 97 -21.47 -15.73 4.50
N ALA A 98 -22.60 -16.19 5.03
CA ALA A 98 -23.90 -15.56 4.79
C ALA A 98 -23.96 -14.08 5.19
N LYS A 99 -23.22 -13.69 6.24
CA LYS A 99 -23.13 -12.30 6.71
C LYS A 99 -22.49 -11.41 5.64
N VAL A 100 -21.35 -11.81 5.08
CA VAL A 100 -20.67 -11.04 4.01
C VAL A 100 -21.55 -10.94 2.77
N ILE A 101 -22.20 -12.03 2.37
CA ILE A 101 -23.13 -12.01 1.22
C ILE A 101 -24.24 -10.98 1.45
N SER A 102 -24.86 -10.98 2.63
CA SER A 102 -25.93 -10.04 2.95
C SER A 102 -25.46 -8.57 2.95
N GLN A 103 -24.20 -8.32 3.35
CA GLN A 103 -23.61 -6.98 3.35
C GLN A 103 -23.25 -6.49 1.94
N PHE A 104 -22.99 -7.41 1.01
CA PHE A 104 -22.60 -7.11 -0.37
C PHE A 104 -23.80 -7.05 -1.31
N GLU A 105 -24.91 -7.71 -0.97
CA GLU A 105 -26.13 -7.73 -1.76
C GLU A 105 -26.73 -6.32 -1.89
N GLY A 106 -26.97 -5.87 -3.13
CA GLY A 106 -27.45 -4.53 -3.47
C GLY A 106 -26.35 -3.50 -3.73
N SER A 107 -25.15 -3.66 -3.17
CA SER A 107 -24.05 -2.69 -3.37
C SER A 107 -22.89 -3.22 -4.21
N LYS A 108 -22.51 -4.49 -4.05
CA LYS A 108 -21.39 -5.14 -4.74
C LYS A 108 -21.82 -6.29 -5.63
N ILE A 109 -22.89 -6.98 -5.23
CA ILE A 109 -23.51 -8.08 -5.98
C ILE A 109 -25.01 -7.88 -6.04
N ARG A 110 -25.64 -8.31 -7.13
CA ARG A 110 -27.10 -8.36 -7.27
C ARG A 110 -27.53 -9.78 -7.55
N ARG A 111 -28.30 -10.39 -6.64
CA ARG A 111 -28.89 -11.71 -6.89
C ARG A 111 -29.86 -11.60 -8.05
N LEU A 112 -29.77 -12.56 -8.98
CA LEU A 112 -30.69 -12.67 -10.10
C LEU A 112 -31.89 -13.54 -9.71
N SER A 113 -33.09 -13.15 -10.16
CA SER A 113 -34.25 -14.03 -10.11
C SER A 113 -34.04 -15.27 -10.98
N LYS A 114 -34.82 -16.34 -10.79
CA LYS A 114 -34.74 -17.53 -11.66
C LYS A 114 -34.94 -17.18 -13.14
N ALA A 115 -35.88 -16.29 -13.44
CA ALA A 115 -36.14 -15.84 -14.81
C ALA A 115 -34.95 -15.05 -15.37
N GLU A 116 -34.38 -14.13 -14.60
CA GLU A 116 -33.18 -13.41 -14.99
C GLU A 116 -31.97 -14.33 -15.12
N ALA A 117 -31.79 -15.32 -14.24
CA ALA A 117 -30.70 -16.28 -14.33
C ALA A 117 -30.83 -17.21 -15.55
N ALA A 118 -32.07 -17.49 -15.98
CA ALA A 118 -32.34 -18.25 -17.20
C ALA A 118 -32.10 -17.45 -18.49
N ILE A 119 -32.23 -16.12 -18.44
CA ILE A 119 -32.02 -15.21 -19.57
C ILE A 119 -30.58 -14.65 -19.58
N ALA A 120 -29.99 -14.45 -18.40
CA ALA A 120 -28.57 -14.17 -18.19
C ALA A 120 -27.78 -15.26 -18.89
N PRO A 121 -26.74 -14.83 -19.59
CA PRO A 121 -26.47 -15.21 -20.97
C PRO A 121 -26.91 -16.64 -21.30
N GLN A 122 -27.92 -16.74 -22.17
CA GLN A 122 -28.45 -17.99 -22.74
C GLN A 122 -27.27 -18.93 -23.09
N GLY A 123 -26.97 -19.89 -22.20
CA GLY A 123 -25.72 -20.65 -22.25
C GLY A 123 -25.13 -21.02 -20.89
N LEU A 124 -25.58 -20.40 -19.78
CA LEU A 124 -25.22 -20.81 -18.41
C LEU A 124 -25.56 -22.28 -18.08
N ILE A 125 -26.35 -22.94 -18.93
CA ILE A 125 -26.72 -24.34 -18.79
C ILE A 125 -26.35 -25.11 -20.06
N PRO A 126 -25.22 -25.84 -20.08
CA PRO A 126 -24.81 -26.65 -21.23
C PRO A 126 -25.81 -27.78 -21.56
N ALA A 127 -26.07 -27.98 -22.85
CA ALA A 127 -26.89 -29.06 -23.38
C ALA A 127 -26.03 -30.20 -23.99
N GLY A 128 -26.12 -31.42 -23.42
CA GLY A 128 -25.76 -32.74 -24.02
C GLY A 128 -24.30 -33.28 -23.90
N PRO A 129 -24.01 -34.55 -24.25
CA PRO A 129 -24.65 -35.84 -23.92
C PRO A 129 -23.80 -36.73 -22.97
N ALA A 130 -24.44 -37.70 -22.27
CA ALA A 130 -23.88 -38.72 -21.36
C ALA A 130 -22.49 -39.26 -21.81
N HIS A 131 -21.39 -39.12 -21.04
CA HIS A 131 -20.98 -39.98 -19.92
C HIS A 131 -19.80 -39.34 -19.14
N VAL A 132 -19.61 -39.74 -17.87
CA VAL A 132 -18.35 -40.08 -17.12
C VAL A 132 -18.41 -39.64 -15.63
N PRO A 133 -18.02 -40.50 -14.65
CA PRO A 133 -18.04 -40.33 -13.17
C PRO A 133 -16.64 -39.92 -12.62
N ALA A 134 -16.30 -39.71 -11.33
CA ALA A 134 -16.98 -39.45 -10.05
C ALA A 134 -16.08 -38.55 -9.14
N ASN A 135 -14.95 -38.01 -9.63
CA ASN A 135 -13.99 -37.29 -8.80
C ASN A 135 -13.75 -35.88 -9.41
N PHE A 136 -14.29 -34.86 -8.75
CA PHE A 136 -14.36 -33.48 -9.21
C PHE A 136 -12.97 -32.85 -9.43
N THR A 137 -12.50 -32.80 -10.68
CA THR A 137 -11.36 -31.98 -11.11
C THR A 137 -11.85 -30.73 -11.85
N THR A 138 -11.15 -29.63 -11.60
CA THR A 138 -11.36 -28.26 -12.11
C THR A 138 -11.69 -28.19 -13.60
N GLY A 139 -12.95 -27.87 -13.93
CA GLY A 139 -13.46 -27.73 -15.29
C GLY A 139 -14.87 -28.31 -15.44
N HIS A 140 -15.84 -27.79 -14.69
CA HIS A 140 -17.21 -28.32 -14.73
C HIS A 140 -18.05 -27.67 -15.83
N THR A 141 -18.37 -28.46 -16.85
CA THR A 141 -19.48 -28.22 -17.78
C THR A 141 -20.74 -28.85 -17.15
N MET A 142 -21.69 -28.04 -16.66
CA MET A 142 -22.94 -28.55 -16.06
C MET A 142 -23.83 -29.17 -17.16
N ARG A 143 -24.40 -30.36 -16.97
CA ARG A 143 -25.34 -30.95 -17.94
C ARG A 143 -26.77 -30.83 -17.44
N GLY A 144 -27.65 -30.33 -18.31
CA GLY A 144 -29.11 -30.36 -18.10
C GLY A 144 -29.63 -29.06 -17.52
N GLY A 145 -30.68 -28.53 -18.15
CA GLY A 145 -31.33 -27.20 -18.05
C GLY A 145 -31.68 -26.61 -16.67
N GLU A 146 -31.19 -27.18 -15.57
CA GLU A 146 -31.47 -26.68 -14.21
C GLU A 146 -30.15 -26.49 -13.45
N LEU A 147 -29.86 -25.24 -13.08
CA LEU A 147 -28.99 -24.97 -11.94
C LEU A 147 -29.59 -25.73 -10.75
N PRO A 148 -28.83 -26.60 -10.05
CA PRO A 148 -29.32 -27.19 -8.81
C PRO A 148 -29.84 -26.06 -7.93
N SER A 149 -30.98 -26.27 -7.25
CA SER A 149 -31.63 -25.29 -6.36
C SER A 149 -30.70 -24.67 -5.30
N LEU A 150 -29.50 -25.23 -5.17
CA LEU A 150 -28.39 -24.90 -4.29
C LEU A 150 -27.45 -23.81 -4.83
N PHE A 151 -27.58 -23.35 -6.09
CA PHE A 151 -26.74 -22.30 -6.65
C PHE A 151 -27.49 -20.99 -6.78
N GLN A 152 -26.84 -19.90 -6.38
CA GLN A 152 -27.35 -18.54 -6.53
C GLN A 152 -26.48 -17.78 -7.51
N VAL A 153 -27.11 -17.20 -8.54
CA VAL A 153 -26.43 -16.42 -9.57
C VAL A 153 -26.49 -14.95 -9.20
N TYR A 154 -25.34 -14.30 -9.33
CA TYR A 154 -25.15 -12.90 -9.01
C TYR A 154 -24.57 -12.16 -10.21
N LYS A 155 -25.06 -10.96 -10.48
CA LYS A 155 -24.37 -9.98 -11.33
C LYS A 155 -23.46 -9.13 -10.45
N ALA A 156 -22.22 -8.93 -10.83
CA ALA A 156 -21.35 -7.99 -10.13
C ALA A 156 -21.77 -6.55 -10.38
N LEU A 157 -21.63 -5.73 -9.34
CA LEU A 157 -21.86 -4.30 -9.35
C LEU A 157 -20.53 -3.58 -9.12
N GLY A 158 -20.38 -2.39 -9.70
CA GLY A 158 -19.19 -1.55 -9.52
C GLY A 158 -17.95 -2.02 -10.28
N ALA A 159 -18.08 -2.99 -11.19
CA ALA A 159 -16.97 -3.42 -12.04
C ALA A 159 -16.42 -2.22 -12.85
N PRO A 160 -15.09 -2.08 -13.00
CA PRO A 160 -14.49 -1.00 -13.79
C PRO A 160 -15.07 -0.95 -15.22
N PRO A 161 -15.54 0.22 -15.68
CA PRO A 161 -16.15 0.34 -17.00
C PRO A 161 -15.14 0.05 -18.11
N GLY A 162 -15.61 -0.60 -19.19
CA GLY A 162 -14.85 -0.76 -20.42
C GLY A 162 -13.90 -1.96 -20.47
N ILE A 163 -13.72 -2.69 -19.37
CA ILE A 163 -12.83 -3.87 -19.34
C ILE A 163 -13.63 -5.15 -19.44
N TYR A 164 -14.83 -5.17 -18.87
CA TYR A 164 -15.72 -6.31 -18.90
C TYR A 164 -17.12 -5.88 -19.31
N GLY A 165 -17.82 -6.74 -20.07
CA GLY A 165 -19.28 -6.70 -20.11
C GLY A 165 -19.85 -7.07 -18.74
N ASP A 166 -21.13 -7.44 -18.70
CA ASP A 166 -21.71 -7.97 -17.47
C ASP A 166 -20.94 -9.22 -16.99
N ILE A 167 -20.35 -9.15 -15.79
CA ILE A 167 -19.73 -10.31 -15.14
C ILE A 167 -20.73 -10.94 -14.19
N TYR A 168 -20.83 -12.26 -14.31
CA TYR A 168 -21.68 -13.08 -13.47
C TYR A 168 -20.83 -13.96 -12.56
N PHE A 169 -21.34 -14.18 -11.37
CA PHE A 169 -20.77 -15.05 -10.35
C PHE A 169 -21.83 -16.04 -9.90
N VAL A 170 -21.36 -17.20 -9.47
CA VAL A 170 -22.19 -18.23 -8.87
C VAL A 170 -21.66 -18.50 -7.47
N ILE A 171 -22.55 -18.48 -6.49
CA ILE A 171 -22.25 -18.91 -5.12
C ILE A 171 -23.01 -20.22 -4.88
N ASP A 172 -22.28 -21.27 -4.52
CA ASP A 172 -22.87 -22.58 -4.25
C ASP A 172 -23.37 -22.72 -2.81
N ALA A 173 -24.01 -23.84 -2.48
CA ALA A 173 -24.53 -24.10 -1.13
C ALA A 173 -23.45 -24.26 -0.04
N LYS A 174 -22.17 -24.42 -0.43
CA LYS A 174 -21.02 -24.35 0.49
C LYS A 174 -20.37 -22.97 0.50
N TYR A 175 -21.04 -21.99 -0.10
CA TYR A 175 -20.62 -20.61 -0.23
C TYR A 175 -19.34 -20.36 -1.05
N ARG A 176 -18.93 -21.34 -1.86
CA ARG A 176 -17.78 -21.17 -2.75
C ARG A 176 -18.18 -20.30 -3.93
N VAL A 177 -17.30 -19.35 -4.26
CA VAL A 177 -17.52 -18.39 -5.32
C VAL A 177 -16.87 -18.89 -6.61
N TRP A 178 -17.65 -18.80 -7.68
CA TRP A 178 -17.26 -19.11 -9.04
C TRP A 178 -17.53 -17.88 -9.90
N TRP A 179 -16.66 -17.57 -10.85
CA TRP A 179 -16.95 -16.59 -11.90
C TRP A 179 -17.33 -17.32 -13.19
N VAL A 180 -18.17 -16.68 -13.99
CA VAL A 180 -18.72 -17.24 -15.22
C VAL A 180 -17.89 -16.76 -16.41
N ASP A 181 -17.09 -17.65 -16.97
CA ASP A 181 -16.33 -17.42 -18.19
C ASP A 181 -17.23 -17.63 -19.40
N MET A 182 -17.51 -16.54 -20.10
CA MET A 182 -18.34 -16.52 -21.30
C MET A 182 -17.56 -16.87 -22.58
N GLY A 183 -16.26 -17.11 -22.49
CA GLY A 183 -15.35 -17.30 -23.61
C GLY A 183 -14.98 -15.98 -24.30
N THR A 184 -13.70 -15.81 -24.62
CA THR A 184 -13.14 -14.61 -25.30
C THR A 184 -13.22 -14.66 -26.82
N GLY A 185 -13.90 -15.66 -27.39
CA GLY A 185 -14.02 -15.78 -28.85
C GLY A 185 -14.89 -14.67 -29.46
N PRO A 186 -14.53 -14.13 -30.65
CA PRO A 186 -15.47 -13.35 -31.44
C PRO A 186 -16.77 -14.14 -31.55
N ALA A 187 -17.93 -13.46 -31.47
CA ALA A 187 -19.20 -14.14 -31.68
C ALA A 187 -19.07 -14.94 -32.99
N PRO A 188 -19.23 -16.28 -32.97
CA PRO A 188 -18.97 -17.09 -34.15
C PRO A 188 -19.80 -16.53 -35.30
N ALA A 189 -19.16 -16.33 -36.46
CA ALA A 189 -19.84 -15.83 -37.65
C ALA A 189 -21.12 -16.67 -37.86
N ARG A 190 -22.26 -16.00 -37.99
CA ARG A 190 -23.56 -16.66 -38.15
C ARG A 190 -23.56 -17.47 -39.44
N VAL A 191 -23.23 -18.75 -39.36
CA VAL A 191 -23.50 -19.71 -40.42
C VAL A 191 -24.88 -20.30 -40.09
N LEU A 192 -25.89 -20.02 -40.93
CA LEU A 192 -27.26 -20.56 -40.85
C LEU A 192 -28.17 -20.04 -39.73
N GLY A 193 -27.97 -18.81 -39.24
CA GLY A 193 -28.97 -18.12 -38.40
C GLY A 193 -29.08 -18.57 -36.94
N VAL A 194 -28.33 -19.60 -36.52
CA VAL A 194 -28.20 -20.04 -35.14
C VAL A 194 -26.72 -20.07 -34.78
N ALA A 195 -26.24 -19.09 -34.02
CA ALA A 195 -24.87 -19.11 -33.51
C ALA A 195 -24.73 -20.29 -32.54
N PRO A 196 -23.67 -21.12 -32.64
CA PRO A 196 -23.44 -22.16 -31.65
C PRO A 196 -23.30 -21.50 -30.26
N PRO A 197 -23.85 -22.13 -29.20
CA PRO A 197 -23.78 -21.57 -27.87
C PRO A 197 -22.32 -21.36 -27.48
N ARG A 198 -21.97 -20.15 -27.04
CA ARG A 198 -20.67 -19.91 -26.42
C ARG A 198 -20.52 -20.88 -25.25
N GLN A 199 -19.39 -21.57 -25.19
CA GLN A 199 -19.12 -22.49 -24.09
C GLN A 199 -18.97 -21.68 -22.81
N VAL A 200 -19.99 -21.73 -21.95
CA VAL A 200 -19.94 -21.11 -20.63
C VAL A 200 -19.24 -22.05 -19.68
N THR A 201 -18.19 -21.55 -19.03
CA THR A 201 -17.40 -22.33 -18.06
C THR A 201 -17.43 -21.64 -16.72
N MET A 202 -17.75 -22.36 -15.64
CA MET A 202 -17.59 -21.84 -14.28
C MET A 202 -16.16 -22.06 -13.83
N ARG A 203 -15.51 -21.01 -13.33
CA ARG A 203 -14.14 -21.06 -12.84
C ARG A 203 -14.08 -20.62 -11.38
N PRO A 204 -13.30 -21.31 -10.52
CA PRO A 204 -13.14 -20.86 -9.14
C PRO A 204 -12.59 -19.44 -9.11
N LEU A 205 -13.14 -18.60 -8.24
CA LEU A 205 -12.56 -17.29 -7.98
C LEU A 205 -11.47 -17.43 -6.91
N TRP A 206 -10.21 -17.29 -7.30
CA TRP A 206 -9.07 -17.45 -6.41
C TRP A 206 -8.68 -16.12 -5.73
N VAL A 207 -8.40 -16.19 -4.44
CA VAL A 207 -7.91 -15.09 -3.61
C VAL A 207 -6.71 -15.56 -2.78
N TRP A 208 -5.85 -14.63 -2.39
CA TRP A 208 -4.75 -14.91 -1.47
C TRP A 208 -5.28 -15.18 -0.06
N ALA A 209 -4.58 -16.04 0.68
CA ALA A 209 -4.90 -16.43 2.05
C ALA A 209 -3.63 -16.70 2.87
N TYR A 210 -3.74 -16.55 4.19
CA TYR A 210 -2.71 -17.02 5.12
C TYR A 210 -3.24 -18.16 5.98
N ASP A 211 -2.32 -18.99 6.46
CA ASP A 211 -2.60 -19.93 7.54
C ASP A 211 -2.58 -19.18 8.87
N VAL A 212 -3.73 -19.09 9.53
CA VAL A 212 -3.87 -18.48 10.86
C VAL A 212 -4.39 -19.51 11.87
N ALA A 213 -4.39 -19.16 13.15
CA ALA A 213 -4.99 -20.01 14.17
C ALA A 213 -6.48 -20.26 13.84
N GLY A 214 -6.82 -21.52 13.54
CA GLY A 214 -8.19 -21.92 13.14
C GLY A 214 -8.36 -22.23 11.65
N GLY A 215 -7.33 -22.05 10.83
CA GLY A 215 -7.31 -22.51 9.44
C GLY A 215 -6.82 -21.46 8.46
N ARG A 216 -6.99 -21.76 7.17
CA ARG A 216 -6.58 -20.87 6.09
C ARG A 216 -7.65 -19.83 5.80
N LEU A 217 -7.35 -18.55 6.03
CA LEU A 217 -8.29 -17.46 5.84
C LEU A 217 -7.87 -16.56 4.67
N PRO A 218 -8.79 -16.23 3.74
CA PRO A 218 -8.55 -15.20 2.73
C PRO A 218 -8.09 -13.87 3.34
N VAL A 219 -7.23 -13.17 2.61
CA VAL A 219 -6.68 -11.88 3.04
C VAL A 219 -7.50 -10.69 2.55
N THR A 220 -7.58 -9.66 3.38
CA THR A 220 -8.13 -8.34 3.08
C THR A 220 -7.10 -7.23 3.35
N GLY A 221 -7.46 -5.96 3.18
CA GLY A 221 -6.60 -4.84 3.57
C GLY A 221 -6.34 -4.79 5.08
N ASP A 222 -5.18 -4.29 5.47
CA ASP A 222 -4.72 -4.13 6.85
C ASP A 222 -4.87 -2.68 7.34
N TYR A 223 -4.39 -2.42 8.57
CA TYR A 223 -4.29 -1.08 9.15
C TYR A 223 -2.88 -0.52 8.91
N ASP A 224 -2.73 0.23 7.82
CA ASP A 224 -1.48 0.91 7.51
C ASP A 224 -1.24 2.04 8.52
N ILE A 225 -0.23 1.90 9.38
CA ILE A 225 0.16 3.00 10.27
C ILE A 225 0.83 4.08 9.44
N TRP A 226 0.30 5.31 9.51
CA TRP A 226 0.93 6.48 8.92
C TRP A 226 2.09 6.97 9.79
N ALA A 227 1.87 7.20 11.08
CA ALA A 227 2.90 7.58 12.03
C ALA A 227 2.58 7.09 13.45
N LEU A 228 3.63 6.78 14.21
CA LEU A 228 3.58 6.52 15.64
C LEU A 228 4.45 7.57 16.33
N VAL A 229 3.83 8.42 17.13
CA VAL A 229 4.46 9.63 17.69
C VAL A 229 4.48 9.51 19.23
N PRO A 230 5.54 8.92 19.81
CA PRO A 230 5.65 8.71 21.25
C PRO A 230 5.98 10.01 21.99
N HIS A 231 5.54 10.14 23.24
CA HIS A 231 6.00 11.22 24.12
C HIS A 231 7.48 11.01 24.50
N VAL A 232 8.27 12.07 24.62
CA VAL A 232 9.71 11.93 24.93
C VAL A 232 9.95 11.26 26.29
N SER A 233 9.02 11.40 27.24
CA SER A 233 9.14 10.77 28.55
C SER A 233 8.97 9.25 28.55
N THR A 234 8.44 8.65 27.47
CA THR A 234 8.31 7.19 27.36
C THR A 234 9.49 6.56 26.62
N LEU A 235 10.42 7.37 26.14
CA LEU A 235 11.65 6.93 25.49
C LEU A 235 12.64 6.54 26.60
N LYS A 236 12.92 5.25 26.73
CA LYS A 236 13.96 4.76 27.66
C LYS A 236 15.36 4.95 27.05
N ASP A 237 15.46 4.71 25.76
CA ASP A 237 16.66 4.93 24.94
C ASP A 237 16.21 5.39 23.55
N LEU A 238 16.90 6.37 22.97
CA LEU A 238 16.66 6.82 21.60
C LEU A 238 17.01 5.72 20.58
N SER A 239 17.90 4.79 20.95
CA SER A 239 18.25 3.64 20.13
C SER A 239 17.04 2.74 19.84
N ASP A 240 16.06 2.63 20.77
CA ASP A 240 14.80 1.88 20.59
C ASP A 240 13.94 2.41 19.42
N HIS A 241 14.18 3.66 19.01
CA HIS A 241 13.51 4.35 17.91
C HIS A 241 14.34 4.44 16.64
N THR A 242 15.60 3.99 16.69
CA THR A 242 16.39 3.79 15.49
C THR A 242 15.79 2.63 14.72
N ILE A 243 15.62 2.77 13.41
CA ILE A 243 15.11 1.70 12.56
C ILE A 243 16.25 0.69 12.42
N ILE A 244 16.21 -0.32 13.27
CA ILE A 244 17.30 -1.30 13.43
C ILE A 244 17.08 -2.52 12.53
N SER A 245 15.84 -2.82 12.14
CA SER A 245 15.55 -4.02 11.38
C SER A 245 14.85 -3.72 10.06
N VAL A 246 15.46 -4.20 8.99
CA VAL A 246 14.72 -4.77 7.86
C VAL A 246 14.53 -6.24 8.23
N ASP A 247 13.48 -6.55 8.98
CA ASP A 247 13.21 -7.94 9.33
C ASP A 247 12.94 -8.71 8.03
N LYS A 248 13.85 -9.61 7.66
CA LYS A 248 13.58 -10.68 6.69
C LYS A 248 12.68 -11.71 7.36
N LYS A 249 11.45 -11.32 7.71
CA LYS A 249 10.43 -12.30 8.08
C LYS A 249 9.92 -12.98 6.83
N ASP A 250 9.29 -14.14 7.01
CA ASP A 250 8.67 -14.90 5.93
C ASP A 250 7.61 -14.08 5.15
N HIS A 251 7.10 -13.02 5.77
CA HIS A 251 6.14 -12.08 5.18
C HIS A 251 6.77 -10.84 4.54
N GLY A 252 8.05 -10.87 4.20
CA GLY A 252 8.73 -9.76 3.52
C GLY A 252 9.32 -8.70 4.45
N ASN A 253 10.01 -7.74 3.83
CA ASN A 253 10.82 -6.75 4.52
C ASN A 253 10.00 -5.54 4.94
N SER A 254 9.89 -5.29 6.25
CA SER A 254 9.39 -4.03 6.79
C SER A 254 10.49 -3.30 7.56
N ALA A 255 10.58 -1.99 7.36
CA ALA A 255 11.43 -1.11 8.15
C ALA A 255 10.64 -0.63 9.37
N ALA A 256 10.99 -1.11 10.56
CA ALA A 256 10.38 -0.72 11.82
C ALA A 256 11.44 -0.67 12.92
N SER A 257 11.25 0.22 13.91
CA SER A 257 12.06 0.19 15.13
C SER A 257 11.56 -0.89 16.09
N GLU A 258 12.40 -1.31 17.04
CA GLU A 258 11.99 -2.28 18.07
C GLU A 258 10.84 -1.74 18.94
N TYR A 259 10.84 -0.43 19.23
CA TYR A 259 9.70 0.24 19.85
C TYR A 259 8.42 0.02 19.05
N PHE A 260 8.47 0.23 17.74
CA PHE A 260 7.28 0.08 16.89
C PHE A 260 6.76 -1.35 16.90
N LYS A 261 7.64 -2.35 16.77
CA LYS A 261 7.24 -3.77 16.80
C LYS A 261 6.48 -4.11 18.09
N ARG A 262 7.03 -3.71 19.23
CA ARG A 262 6.38 -3.89 20.54
C ARG A 262 5.01 -3.24 20.59
N ILE A 263 4.89 -1.99 20.11
CA ILE A 263 3.60 -1.30 20.09
C ILE A 263 2.61 -1.97 19.12
N ALA A 264 3.05 -2.43 17.95
CA ALA A 264 2.22 -3.15 17.01
C ALA A 264 1.67 -4.47 17.61
N ASP A 265 2.49 -5.21 18.35
CA ASP A 265 2.06 -6.41 19.07
C ASP A 265 1.03 -6.11 20.17
N GLU A 266 1.24 -5.02 20.94
CA GLU A 266 0.26 -4.55 21.92
C GLU A 266 -1.06 -4.12 21.26
N LEU A 267 -0.98 -3.40 20.14
CA LEU A 267 -2.15 -2.97 19.37
C LEU A 267 -2.93 -4.17 18.83
N ASN A 268 -2.24 -5.14 18.20
CA ASN A 268 -2.85 -6.37 17.70
C ASN A 268 -3.50 -7.16 18.84
N THR A 269 -2.83 -7.26 19.99
CA THR A 269 -3.38 -7.92 21.18
C THR A 269 -4.64 -7.21 21.69
N ALA A 270 -4.61 -5.87 21.80
CA ALA A 270 -5.74 -5.07 22.26
C ALA A 270 -6.94 -5.11 21.29
N CYS A 271 -6.70 -5.38 20.00
CA CYS A 271 -7.75 -5.63 19.03
C CYS A 271 -8.32 -7.06 19.09
N GLY A 272 -7.78 -7.96 19.92
CA GLY A 272 -8.14 -9.38 19.89
C GLY A 272 -7.61 -10.12 18.66
N ARG A 273 -6.49 -9.63 18.10
CA ARG A 273 -5.92 -10.02 16.80
C ARG A 273 -4.48 -10.52 16.90
N ALA A 274 -4.02 -10.98 18.07
CA ALA A 274 -2.64 -11.46 18.26
C ALA A 274 -2.25 -12.63 17.34
N GLY A 275 -3.18 -13.55 17.05
CA GLY A 275 -2.96 -14.70 16.14
C GLY A 275 -3.43 -14.48 14.70
N ASN A 276 -3.91 -13.27 14.39
CA ASN A 276 -4.41 -12.86 13.08
C ASN A 276 -4.29 -11.35 12.97
N THR A 277 -3.06 -10.87 12.88
CA THR A 277 -2.69 -9.47 13.06
C THR A 277 -3.37 -8.54 12.05
N VAL A 278 -3.55 -7.27 12.42
CA VAL A 278 -4.11 -6.21 11.56
C VAL A 278 -3.13 -5.06 11.35
N PHE A 279 -2.13 -4.92 12.24
CA PHE A 279 -0.97 -4.06 12.07
C PHE A 279 0.24 -4.92 11.69
N ASN A 280 0.60 -4.94 10.42
CA ASN A 280 1.55 -5.92 9.88
C ASN A 280 2.94 -5.36 9.56
N HIS A 281 3.09 -4.04 9.50
CA HIS A 281 4.33 -3.40 9.09
C HIS A 281 4.57 -2.05 9.77
N GLY A 282 5.80 -1.54 9.67
CA GLY A 282 6.25 -0.24 10.15
C GLY A 282 5.45 0.95 9.61
N ALA A 283 5.59 2.11 10.26
CA ALA A 283 4.87 3.31 9.86
C ALA A 283 5.37 3.89 8.52
N GLU A 284 4.46 4.41 7.71
CA GLU A 284 4.79 5.07 6.43
C GLU A 284 5.69 6.29 6.62
N ALA A 285 5.47 7.09 7.67
CA ALA A 285 6.32 8.23 8.02
C ALA A 285 7.76 7.82 8.41
N GLN A 286 7.99 6.53 8.69
CA GLN A 286 9.28 5.98 9.08
C GLN A 286 9.91 5.14 7.96
N ASN A 287 9.24 5.05 6.81
CA ASN A 287 9.65 4.18 5.72
C ASN A 287 10.70 4.86 4.82
N TYR A 288 11.94 4.38 4.87
CA TYR A 288 13.03 4.97 4.06
C TYR A 288 13.05 4.52 2.59
N GLY A 289 12.45 3.37 2.28
CA GLY A 289 12.59 2.70 0.99
C GLY A 289 11.56 3.12 -0.05
N PHE A 290 10.37 3.56 0.39
CA PHE A 290 9.32 4.01 -0.49
C PHE A 290 8.41 5.04 0.19
N THR A 291 7.78 5.87 -0.64
CA THR A 291 6.65 6.71 -0.24
C THR A 291 5.43 6.38 -1.07
N GLN A 292 4.26 6.42 -0.44
CA GLN A 292 2.96 6.29 -1.06
C GLN A 292 2.32 7.67 -1.24
N LYS A 293 1.27 7.71 -2.09
CA LYS A 293 0.47 8.93 -2.24
C LYS A 293 -0.23 9.25 -0.92
N HIS A 294 -0.18 10.52 -0.51
CA HIS A 294 -0.91 10.99 0.66
C HIS A 294 -2.42 10.77 0.52
N ASP A 295 -3.03 10.22 1.57
CA ASP A 295 -4.47 10.21 1.71
C ASP A 295 -4.98 11.62 2.01
N ALA A 296 -6.20 11.94 1.59
CA ALA A 296 -6.80 13.25 1.83
C ALA A 296 -7.01 13.52 3.34
N GLU A 297 -7.25 12.45 4.10
CA GLU A 297 -7.48 12.45 5.53
C GLU A 297 -6.75 11.26 6.16
N ILE A 298 -6.24 11.44 7.38
CA ILE A 298 -5.58 10.39 8.18
C ILE A 298 -6.30 10.31 9.52
N LEU A 299 -6.56 9.11 10.01
CA LEU A 299 -7.17 8.93 11.32
C LEU A 299 -6.13 9.19 12.41
N MET A 300 -6.45 10.05 13.37
CA MET A 300 -5.61 10.33 14.54
C MET A 300 -6.26 9.77 15.81
N VAL A 301 -5.49 8.99 16.56
CA VAL A 301 -5.82 8.48 17.89
C VAL A 301 -4.92 9.18 18.92
N PRO A 302 -5.46 10.11 19.72
CA PRO A 302 -4.70 10.78 20.78
C PRO A 302 -4.54 9.89 22.03
N PRO A 303 -3.50 10.12 22.86
CA PRO A 303 -3.27 9.40 24.12
C PRO A 303 -4.17 9.92 25.26
N VAL A 304 -5.47 9.97 25.01
CA VAL A 304 -6.49 10.37 25.98
C VAL A 304 -7.55 9.27 26.06
N ASN A 305 -8.06 9.01 27.26
CA ASN A 305 -9.08 8.00 27.48
C ASN A 305 -10.49 8.53 27.12
N ASP A 306 -10.67 8.92 25.85
CA ASP A 306 -11.90 9.49 25.33
C ASP A 306 -12.00 9.20 23.82
N THR A 307 -12.78 8.18 23.44
CA THR A 307 -12.88 7.74 22.04
C THR A 307 -13.49 8.80 21.14
N SER A 308 -14.21 9.79 21.69
CA SER A 308 -14.78 10.91 20.93
C SER A 308 -13.70 11.85 20.38
N ARG A 309 -12.46 11.77 20.91
CA ARG A 309 -11.31 12.54 20.44
C ARG A 309 -10.61 11.91 19.25
N VAL A 310 -10.93 10.65 18.92
CA VAL A 310 -10.45 9.98 17.72
C VAL A 310 -11.11 10.63 16.51
N ARG A 311 -10.31 11.18 15.60
CA ARG A 311 -10.82 11.97 14.48
C ARG A 311 -9.94 11.88 13.26
N LYS A 312 -10.55 12.11 12.10
CA LYS A 312 -9.78 12.33 10.87
C LYS A 312 -9.14 13.72 10.90
N VAL A 313 -7.90 13.78 10.44
CA VAL A 313 -7.13 15.01 10.24
C VAL A 313 -6.89 15.14 8.75
N SER A 314 -7.29 16.28 8.19
CA SER A 314 -7.03 16.57 6.78
C SER A 314 -5.52 16.67 6.55
N ILE A 315 -5.04 16.26 5.37
CA ILE A 315 -3.62 16.40 5.04
C ILE A 315 -3.16 17.88 5.08
N GLY A 316 -4.07 18.83 4.82
CA GLY A 316 -3.81 20.26 4.90
C GLY A 316 -3.61 20.79 6.33
N ASP A 317 -4.22 20.14 7.32
CA ASP A 317 -4.07 20.50 8.75
C ASP A 317 -3.00 19.67 9.47
N MET A 318 -2.52 18.59 8.82
CA MET A 318 -1.56 17.66 9.42
C MET A 318 -0.30 18.36 9.95
N THR A 319 0.19 19.40 9.27
CA THR A 319 1.35 20.17 9.73
C THR A 319 1.13 20.80 11.09
N LYS A 320 -0.02 21.46 11.25
CA LYS A 320 -0.34 22.23 12.45
C LYS A 320 -0.51 21.28 13.62
N VAL A 321 -1.24 20.17 13.38
CA VAL A 321 -1.42 19.10 14.35
C VAL A 321 -0.08 18.53 14.79
N LEU A 322 0.82 18.20 13.86
CA LEU A 322 2.13 17.66 14.21
C LEU A 322 3.02 18.67 14.94
N ALA A 323 2.96 19.95 14.58
CA ALA A 323 3.68 21.02 15.29
C ALA A 323 3.18 21.17 16.73
N GLU A 324 1.86 21.17 16.95
CA GLU A 324 1.26 21.21 18.29
C GLU A 324 1.66 19.98 19.12
N ILE A 325 1.62 18.79 18.52
CA ILE A 325 2.03 17.54 19.16
C ILE A 325 3.52 17.60 19.53
N GLN A 326 4.38 18.11 18.64
CA GLN A 326 5.80 18.29 18.91
C GLN A 326 6.02 19.28 20.07
N HIS A 327 5.31 20.41 20.09
CA HIS A 327 5.36 21.37 21.20
C HIS A 327 4.89 20.77 22.53
N ALA A 328 3.98 19.80 22.49
CA ALA A 328 3.52 19.06 23.66
C ALA A 328 4.52 17.97 24.14
N GLY A 329 5.74 17.92 23.60
CA GLY A 329 6.79 17.01 24.05
C GLY A 329 6.78 15.64 23.37
N TYR A 330 6.20 15.52 22.17
CA TYR A 330 6.17 14.26 21.42
C TYR A 330 7.20 14.24 20.29
N LEU A 331 7.80 13.07 20.06
CA LEU A 331 8.81 12.85 19.02
C LEU A 331 8.15 12.62 17.66
N VAL A 332 8.10 13.68 16.85
CA VAL A 332 7.60 13.62 15.47
C VAL A 332 8.74 13.24 14.53
N LEU A 333 8.62 12.06 13.91
CA LEU A 333 9.50 11.60 12.83
C LEU A 333 8.74 11.65 11.50
N LEU A 334 9.30 12.34 10.53
CA LEU A 334 8.74 12.46 9.17
C LEU A 334 9.52 11.59 8.20
N ASN A 335 8.86 11.19 7.10
CA ASN A 335 9.51 10.37 6.09
C ASN A 335 10.63 11.18 5.44
N ARG A 336 11.86 10.65 5.50
CA ARG A 336 13.04 11.29 4.92
C ARG A 336 12.87 11.58 3.43
N GLN A 337 12.14 10.74 2.70
CA GLN A 337 11.90 10.94 1.28
C GLN A 337 11.11 12.24 0.99
N TRP A 338 10.30 12.74 1.93
CA TRP A 338 9.54 13.98 1.73
C TRP A 338 10.40 15.25 1.64
N THR A 339 11.65 15.21 2.12
CA THR A 339 12.60 16.32 2.01
C THR A 339 13.57 16.16 0.84
N VAL A 340 13.56 15.01 0.16
CA VAL A 340 14.45 14.74 -0.97
C VAL A 340 13.83 15.32 -2.25
N GLU A 341 14.63 16.00 -3.07
CA GLU A 341 14.18 16.63 -4.33
C GLU A 341 13.56 15.63 -5.33
N ARG A 342 13.99 14.35 -5.24
CA ARG A 342 13.51 13.23 -6.03
C ARG A 342 13.16 12.05 -5.11
N PRO A 343 11.97 12.07 -4.49
CA PRO A 343 11.55 10.96 -3.64
C PRO A 343 11.40 9.68 -4.46
N LYS A 344 11.78 8.54 -3.88
CA LYS A 344 11.39 7.23 -4.42
C LYS A 344 9.92 6.98 -4.10
N LEU A 345 9.09 7.02 -5.13
CA LEU A 345 7.66 6.68 -5.05
C LEU A 345 7.50 5.19 -5.32
N MET A 346 6.87 4.45 -4.40
CA MET A 346 6.67 3.00 -4.53
C MET A 346 7.98 2.22 -4.80
N GLY A 347 9.12 2.70 -4.28
CA GLY A 347 10.42 2.04 -4.39
C GLY A 347 11.16 2.25 -5.73
N LYS A 348 10.58 2.97 -6.69
CA LYS A 348 11.21 3.28 -7.98
C LYS A 348 11.76 4.71 -8.00
N GLU A 349 12.93 4.90 -8.59
CA GLU A 349 13.46 6.24 -8.86
C GLU A 349 12.51 6.99 -9.82
N LEU A 350 12.29 8.29 -9.61
CA LEU A 350 11.37 9.09 -10.46
C LEU A 350 11.68 8.94 -11.98
N PRO A 351 12.97 8.89 -12.40
CA PRO A 351 13.34 8.56 -13.77
C PRO A 351 12.94 7.15 -14.23
N GLU A 352 12.94 6.14 -13.36
CA GLU A 352 12.57 4.75 -13.72
C GLU A 352 11.07 4.60 -13.97
N VAL A 353 10.23 5.26 -13.15
CA VAL A 353 8.77 5.33 -13.41
C VAL A 353 8.50 6.03 -14.75
N LEU A 354 9.27 7.07 -15.07
CA LEU A 354 9.19 7.76 -16.37
C LEU A 354 9.71 6.89 -17.53
N VAL A 355 10.71 6.04 -17.29
CA VAL A 355 11.22 5.06 -18.27
C VAL A 355 10.20 3.94 -18.51
N GLU A 356 9.57 3.41 -17.47
CA GLU A 356 8.55 2.36 -17.59
C GLU A 356 7.28 2.88 -18.29
N LEU A 357 6.85 4.12 -17.99
CA LEU A 357 5.80 4.80 -18.74
C LEU A 357 6.19 5.07 -20.20
N LYS A 358 7.46 5.38 -20.46
CA LYS A 358 8.00 5.52 -21.82
C LYS A 358 8.00 4.18 -22.55
N ASP A 359 8.34 3.08 -21.88
CA ASP A 359 8.40 1.73 -22.46
C ASP A 359 7.00 1.17 -22.76
N LEU A 360 6.02 1.39 -21.88
CA LEU A 360 4.61 1.06 -22.15
C LEU A 360 4.06 1.84 -23.36
N ARG A 361 4.50 3.09 -23.55
CA ARG A 361 4.10 3.93 -24.69
C ARG A 361 4.85 3.57 -25.97
N VAL A 362 6.09 3.11 -25.87
CA VAL A 362 6.85 2.50 -26.98
C VAL A 362 6.21 1.17 -27.39
N ALA A 363 5.75 0.34 -26.45
CA ALA A 363 5.01 -0.88 -26.76
C ALA A 363 3.69 -0.56 -27.50
N ALA A 364 2.90 0.39 -27.00
CA ALA A 364 1.68 0.87 -27.69
C ALA A 364 1.98 1.49 -29.07
N LEU A 365 3.13 2.17 -29.22
CA LEU A 365 3.60 2.71 -30.49
C LEU A 365 4.00 1.59 -31.48
N HIS A 366 4.68 0.54 -31.00
CA HIS A 366 5.03 -0.62 -31.80
C HIS A 366 3.78 -1.37 -32.27
N GLU A 367 2.76 -1.48 -31.42
CA GLU A 367 1.48 -2.11 -31.73
C GLU A 367 0.69 -1.29 -32.77
N ALA A 368 0.64 0.04 -32.63
CA ALA A 368 0.03 0.94 -33.61
C ALA A 368 0.77 0.95 -34.95
N VAL A 369 2.11 0.88 -34.95
CA VAL A 369 2.92 0.75 -36.17
C VAL A 369 2.71 -0.61 -36.83
N ALA A 370 2.62 -1.69 -36.06
CA ALA A 370 2.30 -3.03 -36.57
C ALA A 370 0.89 -3.07 -37.19
N ALA A 371 -0.10 -2.44 -36.55
CA ALA A 371 -1.43 -2.28 -37.11
C ALA A 371 -1.40 -1.50 -38.44
N SER A 372 -0.58 -0.45 -38.54
CA SER A 372 -0.44 0.32 -39.79
C SER A 372 0.22 -0.48 -40.93
N ARG A 373 1.16 -1.38 -40.63
CA ARG A 373 1.88 -2.19 -41.64
C ARG A 373 0.96 -3.14 -42.41
N THR A 374 -0.21 -3.46 -41.87
CA THR A 374 -1.23 -4.25 -42.57
C THR A 374 -1.93 -3.48 -43.70
N GLN A 375 -1.72 -2.16 -43.79
CA GLN A 375 -2.18 -1.32 -44.90
C GLN A 375 -0.96 -0.88 -45.76
N GLY A 376 -1.03 -1.16 -47.06
CA GLY A 376 0.08 -1.17 -48.03
C GLY A 376 0.96 0.09 -48.10
N ASN A 377 2.20 -0.10 -48.57
CA ASN A 377 3.39 0.67 -48.21
C ASN A 377 3.91 1.67 -49.27
N THR A 378 3.09 2.54 -49.84
CA THR A 378 3.58 3.49 -50.88
C THR A 378 3.18 4.96 -50.72
N ASP A 379 2.54 5.37 -49.62
CA ASP A 379 2.03 6.75 -49.48
C ASP A 379 3.08 7.75 -48.91
N PRO A 380 3.48 8.80 -49.66
CA PRO A 380 4.31 9.90 -49.17
C PRO A 380 3.74 10.62 -47.94
N ARG A 381 2.42 10.57 -47.73
CA ARG A 381 1.79 11.04 -46.49
C ARG A 381 2.33 10.33 -45.27
N ARG A 382 2.86 9.10 -45.35
CA ARG A 382 3.50 8.43 -44.20
C ARG A 382 4.77 9.10 -43.74
N GLN A 383 5.59 9.67 -44.64
CA GLN A 383 6.80 10.39 -44.20
C GLN A 383 6.43 11.71 -43.52
N GLN A 384 5.41 12.39 -44.04
CA GLN A 384 4.87 13.60 -43.44
C GLN A 384 4.19 13.31 -42.10
N ILE A 385 3.38 12.25 -42.00
CA ILE A 385 2.78 11.75 -40.76
C ILE A 385 3.91 11.35 -39.79
N LYS A 386 4.91 10.58 -40.20
CA LYS A 386 6.05 10.20 -39.34
C LYS A 386 6.79 11.43 -38.79
N SER A 387 7.01 12.45 -39.61
CA SER A 387 7.60 13.73 -39.21
C SER A 387 6.69 14.51 -38.24
N MET A 388 5.40 14.66 -38.57
CA MET A 388 4.42 15.32 -37.70
C MET A 388 4.26 14.59 -36.36
N TRP A 389 4.36 13.26 -36.36
CA TRP A 389 4.25 12.43 -35.15
C TRP A 389 5.56 12.37 -34.35
N GLN A 390 6.74 12.46 -34.96
CA GLN A 390 7.99 12.65 -34.23
C GLN A 390 8.02 14.02 -33.54
N THR A 391 7.48 15.05 -34.21
CA THR A 391 7.27 16.37 -33.62
C THR A 391 6.23 16.32 -32.51
N ALA A 392 5.11 15.61 -32.70
CA ALA A 392 4.07 15.44 -31.68
C ALA A 392 4.50 14.55 -30.50
N ALA A 393 5.38 13.57 -30.71
CA ALA A 393 5.95 12.73 -29.65
C ALA A 393 7.01 13.50 -28.84
N SER A 394 7.79 14.36 -29.49
CA SER A 394 8.74 15.26 -28.81
C SER A 394 8.02 16.37 -28.05
N ALA A 395 6.99 16.97 -28.67
CA ALA A 395 6.09 17.90 -28.02
C ALA A 395 5.26 17.21 -26.92
N GLY A 396 4.92 15.93 -27.10
CA GLY A 396 4.23 15.07 -26.13
C GLY A 396 5.10 14.79 -24.92
N VAL A 397 6.36 14.42 -25.08
CA VAL A 397 7.30 14.25 -23.96
C VAL A 397 7.56 15.58 -23.23
N ALA A 398 7.64 16.69 -23.94
CA ALA A 398 7.74 18.02 -23.32
C ALA A 398 6.43 18.41 -22.60
N ALA A 399 5.28 18.11 -23.20
CA ALA A 399 3.96 18.33 -22.63
C ALA A 399 3.67 17.38 -21.47
N ASP A 400 4.20 16.16 -21.46
CA ASP A 400 4.08 15.17 -20.37
C ASP A 400 5.04 15.51 -19.23
N ARG A 401 6.23 16.04 -19.55
CA ARG A 401 7.16 16.58 -18.54
C ARG A 401 6.54 17.84 -17.92
N HIS A 402 5.90 18.67 -18.74
CA HIS A 402 5.11 19.81 -18.29
C HIS A 402 3.82 19.34 -17.58
N GLU A 403 3.17 18.25 -17.97
CA GLU A 403 1.90 17.76 -17.42
C GLU A 403 2.15 17.07 -16.08
N ALA A 404 3.13 16.16 -16.01
CA ALA A 404 3.62 15.57 -14.78
C ALA A 404 4.19 16.64 -13.85
N SER A 405 5.00 17.58 -14.35
CA SER A 405 5.43 18.73 -13.55
C SER A 405 4.23 19.59 -13.15
N SER A 406 3.19 19.79 -13.98
CA SER A 406 2.00 20.59 -13.65
C SER A 406 0.96 19.85 -12.79
N LYS A 407 1.02 18.52 -12.70
CA LYS A 407 0.22 17.68 -11.80
C LYS A 407 0.93 17.55 -10.45
N LEU A 408 2.26 17.55 -10.46
CA LEU A 408 3.11 17.58 -9.28
C LEU A 408 3.35 18.99 -8.76
N GLU A 409 3.23 20.04 -9.58
CA GLU A 409 3.42 21.43 -9.14
C GLU A 409 2.35 21.83 -8.13
N PRO A 410 1.07 21.46 -8.25
CA PRO A 410 0.11 21.62 -7.17
C PRO A 410 0.55 20.90 -5.90
N GLN A 411 1.16 19.72 -6.00
CA GLN A 411 1.66 18.98 -4.82
C GLN A 411 2.95 19.58 -4.25
N ARG A 412 3.87 20.08 -5.09
CA ARG A 412 5.13 20.74 -4.71
C ARG A 412 4.87 22.14 -4.18
N ALA A 413 3.99 22.89 -4.81
CA ALA A 413 3.47 24.16 -4.33
C ALA A 413 2.73 23.93 -3.02
N MET A 414 1.86 22.91 -2.93
CA MET A 414 1.23 22.53 -1.67
C MET A 414 2.26 22.15 -0.61
N ILE A 415 3.31 21.36 -0.92
CA ILE A 415 4.38 20.99 0.03
C ILE A 415 5.20 22.22 0.43
N LYS A 416 5.58 23.10 -0.51
CA LYS A 416 6.32 24.33 -0.23
C LYS A 416 5.48 25.33 0.55
N GLU A 417 4.20 25.45 0.23
CA GLU A 417 3.21 26.24 0.95
C GLU A 417 2.95 25.63 2.34
N TRP A 418 2.93 24.30 2.45
CA TRP A 418 2.80 23.54 3.70
C TRP A 418 4.02 23.76 4.60
N TYR A 419 5.24 23.69 4.07
CA TYR A 419 6.47 24.05 4.77
C TYR A 419 6.54 25.54 5.09
N GLY A 420 6.09 26.40 4.18
CA GLY A 420 6.03 27.84 4.37
C GLY A 420 5.05 28.23 5.47
N LYS A 421 3.87 27.61 5.50
CA LYS A 421 2.84 27.75 6.55
C LYS A 421 3.29 27.13 7.86
N LEU A 422 4.00 25.99 7.84
CA LEU A 422 4.64 25.43 9.04
C LEU A 422 5.58 26.45 9.64
N ARG A 423 6.49 26.97 8.80
CA ARG A 423 7.50 27.93 9.21
C ARG A 423 6.87 29.23 9.68
N ALA A 424 5.90 29.77 8.94
CA ALA A 424 5.17 30.97 9.31
C ALA A 424 4.33 30.79 10.58
N ALA A 425 3.70 29.64 10.80
CA ALA A 425 2.98 29.35 12.04
C ALA A 425 3.96 29.21 13.24
N LEU A 426 5.13 28.62 13.00
CA LEU A 426 6.22 28.58 13.99
C LEU A 426 6.74 30.00 14.28
N ASP A 427 6.81 30.87 13.27
CA ASP A 427 7.24 32.27 13.40
C ASP A 427 6.15 33.16 14.09
N ASP A 428 4.86 32.96 13.78
CA ASP A 428 3.70 33.70 14.32
C ASP A 428 3.38 33.36 15.78
N LEU A 429 3.82 32.19 16.26
CA LEU A 429 3.79 31.83 17.69
C LEU A 429 4.71 32.74 18.53
N GLY A 430 5.37 33.72 17.90
CA GLY A 430 6.01 34.86 18.57
C GLY A 430 7.26 34.47 19.35
N ARG A 431 7.76 33.25 19.12
CA ARG A 431 9.00 32.76 19.70
C ARG A 431 9.83 32.16 18.58
N PRO A 432 11.11 32.55 18.43
CA PRO A 432 11.99 31.77 17.58
C PRO A 432 11.89 30.31 18.03
N LEU A 433 12.04 29.38 17.08
CA LEU A 433 12.38 27.99 17.37
C LEU A 433 13.64 28.03 18.25
N GLU A 434 13.46 28.08 19.57
CA GLU A 434 14.52 27.76 20.50
C GLU A 434 14.69 26.25 20.33
N VAL A 435 15.61 25.90 19.42
CA VAL A 435 16.56 24.85 19.76
C VAL A 435 16.93 25.18 21.20
N LEU A 436 16.51 24.35 22.16
CA LEU A 436 16.85 24.52 23.57
C LEU A 436 18.31 24.94 23.57
N ALA A 437 18.59 26.14 24.09
CA ALA A 437 19.96 26.58 24.15
C ALA A 437 20.69 25.47 24.92
N THR A 438 21.93 25.17 24.56
CA THR A 438 22.66 24.08 25.24
C THR A 438 22.59 24.27 26.76
N SER A 439 22.45 25.53 27.20
CA SER A 439 22.15 26.04 28.54
C SER A 439 20.87 25.56 29.24
N ASP A 440 19.95 24.92 28.53
CA ASP A 440 18.63 24.50 29.01
C ASP A 440 18.47 22.97 29.02
N PHE A 441 19.44 22.25 28.44
CA PHE A 441 19.53 20.82 28.64
C PHE A 441 19.91 20.50 30.10
N PRO A 442 19.42 19.37 30.66
CA PRO A 442 20.01 18.77 31.84
C PRO A 442 21.54 18.75 31.69
N SER A 443 22.27 19.12 32.75
CA SER A 443 23.73 19.35 32.68
C SER A 443 24.52 18.16 32.11
N THR A 444 23.98 16.95 32.21
CA THR A 444 24.51 15.72 31.62
C THR A 444 24.43 15.70 30.08
N TYR A 445 23.32 16.17 29.50
CA TYR A 445 23.13 16.22 28.04
C TYR A 445 23.95 17.35 27.40
N ARG A 446 24.12 18.47 28.10
CA ARG A 446 24.97 19.59 27.66
C ARG A 446 26.42 19.15 27.46
N LYS A 447 26.96 18.42 28.44
CA LYS A 447 28.32 17.87 28.36
C LYS A 447 28.48 16.89 27.19
N ALA A 448 27.52 15.99 26.99
CA ALA A 448 27.55 15.04 25.87
C ALA A 448 27.43 15.73 24.50
N SER A 449 26.58 16.75 24.40
CA SER A 449 26.42 17.55 23.18
C SER A 449 27.69 18.36 22.85
N ASP A 450 28.29 19.00 23.86
CA ASP A 450 29.54 19.75 23.70
C ASP A 450 30.70 18.83 23.31
N ALA A 451 30.78 17.65 23.93
CA ALA A 451 31.74 16.60 23.58
C ALA A 451 31.56 16.10 22.13
N ALA A 452 30.32 15.91 21.67
CA ALA A 452 30.02 15.48 20.31
C ALA A 452 30.41 16.55 19.27
N HIS A 453 30.13 17.83 19.55
CA HIS A 453 30.52 18.93 18.68
C HIS A 453 32.05 19.11 18.61
N GLN A 454 32.76 18.95 19.74
CA GLN A 454 34.23 19.00 19.77
C GLN A 454 34.84 17.85 18.94
N LEU A 455 34.30 16.64 19.07
CA LEU A 455 34.74 15.48 18.31
C LEU A 455 34.47 15.64 16.81
N GLN A 456 33.30 16.14 16.44
CA GLN A 456 32.94 16.37 15.04
C GLN A 456 33.82 17.45 14.39
N ALA A 457 34.06 18.57 15.09
CA ALA A 457 34.95 19.62 14.60
C ALA A 457 36.40 19.13 14.43
N ALA A 458 36.87 18.25 15.33
CA ALA A 458 38.18 17.62 15.22
C ALA A 458 38.25 16.68 14.00
N LEU A 459 37.22 15.85 13.77
CA LEU A 459 37.13 14.94 12.64
C LEU A 459 37.07 15.69 11.30
N GLU A 460 36.33 16.79 11.21
CA GLU A 460 36.23 17.62 10.01
C GLU A 460 37.58 18.30 9.68
N LYS A 461 38.29 18.77 10.71
CA LYS A 461 39.64 19.35 10.56
C LYS A 461 40.65 18.31 10.10
N THR A 462 40.55 17.08 10.61
CA THR A 462 41.36 15.95 10.18
C THR A 462 41.05 15.52 8.75
N ALA A 463 39.78 15.41 8.38
CA ALA A 463 39.35 15.04 7.04
C ALA A 463 39.83 16.08 6.00
N THR A 464 39.75 17.37 6.34
CA THR A 464 40.26 18.46 5.50
C THR A 464 41.77 18.39 5.32
N ALA A 465 42.53 18.11 6.39
CA ALA A 465 43.98 17.94 6.31
C ALA A 465 44.39 16.72 5.45
N HIS A 466 43.60 15.64 5.45
CA HIS A 466 43.82 14.48 4.59
C HIS A 466 43.51 14.73 3.12
N MET A 467 42.44 15.48 2.82
CA MET A 467 42.10 15.82 1.44
C MET A 467 43.14 16.74 0.77
N MET A 468 43.91 17.50 1.56
CA MET A 468 44.96 18.39 1.06
C MET A 468 46.34 17.73 0.91
N GLY A 469 46.42 16.39 0.96
CA GLY A 469 47.66 15.65 0.68
C GLY A 469 48.72 15.75 1.79
N GLY A 470 48.30 15.98 3.03
CA GLY A 470 49.19 16.14 4.17
C GLY A 470 50.15 14.97 4.41
N GLY A 471 51.44 15.28 4.56
CA GLY A 471 52.51 14.30 4.77
C GLY A 471 52.45 13.64 6.16
N GLU A 472 53.47 12.83 6.47
CA GLU A 472 53.53 12.02 7.70
C GLU A 472 53.40 12.84 9.00
N ASN A 473 53.83 14.11 8.96
CA ASN A 473 53.65 15.07 10.04
C ASN A 473 52.17 15.44 10.30
N ASP A 474 51.30 15.44 9.29
CA ASP A 474 49.87 15.73 9.44
C ASP A 474 49.10 14.53 10.00
N ARG A 475 49.57 13.30 9.70
CA ARG A 475 49.09 12.07 10.35
C ARG A 475 49.46 12.02 11.83
N ALA A 476 50.65 12.48 12.20
CA ALA A 476 51.06 12.59 13.60
C ALA A 476 50.25 13.65 14.36
N ARG A 477 50.00 14.82 13.74
CA ARG A 477 49.10 15.85 14.31
C ARG A 477 47.66 15.36 14.45
N THR A 478 47.16 14.61 13.47
CA THR A 478 45.83 14.01 13.50
C THR A 478 45.70 13.01 14.65
N ARG A 479 46.68 12.11 14.82
CA ARG A 479 46.68 11.15 15.94
C ARG A 479 46.73 11.85 17.29
N ARG A 480 47.50 12.94 17.41
CA ARG A 480 47.55 13.75 18.63
C ARG A 480 46.22 14.45 18.89
N ALA A 481 45.61 15.05 17.87
CA ALA A 481 44.31 15.70 17.98
C ALA A 481 43.19 14.72 18.37
N LEU A 482 43.19 13.49 17.84
CA LEU A 482 42.26 12.43 18.23
C LEU A 482 42.51 11.93 19.66
N ALA A 483 43.78 11.80 20.08
CA ALA A 483 44.12 11.46 21.47
C ALA A 483 43.68 12.55 22.45
N ASP A 484 43.78 13.82 22.06
CA ASP A 484 43.29 14.95 22.87
C ASP A 484 41.75 14.98 22.98
N GLN A 485 41.02 14.23 22.13
CA GLN A 485 39.56 14.05 22.23
C GLN A 485 39.15 12.82 23.05
N GLU A 486 40.10 12.02 23.55
CA GLU A 486 39.81 10.84 24.37
C GLU A 486 38.91 11.14 25.59
N PRO A 487 39.07 12.27 26.33
CA PRO A 487 38.18 12.61 27.44
C PRO A 487 36.73 12.88 26.99
N ALA A 488 36.55 13.59 25.87
CA ALA A 488 35.24 13.86 25.28
C ALA A 488 34.56 12.56 24.80
N MET A 489 35.35 11.65 24.22
CA MET A 489 34.87 10.34 23.78
C MET A 489 34.51 9.44 24.98
N ARG A 490 35.26 9.49 26.09
CA ARG A 490 34.92 8.81 27.34
C ARG A 490 33.67 9.37 28.01
N GLU A 491 33.48 10.69 28.02
CA GLU A 491 32.23 11.32 28.51
C GLU A 491 31.02 10.92 27.65
N LEU A 492 31.19 10.87 26.33
CA LEU A 492 30.18 10.32 25.42
C LEU A 492 29.90 8.85 25.71
N MET A 493 30.91 7.98 25.75
CA MET A 493 30.75 6.55 26.03
C MET A 493 30.06 6.29 27.38
N ALA A 494 30.42 7.06 28.42
CA ALA A 494 29.79 6.99 29.74
C ALA A 494 28.33 7.48 29.72
N PHE A 495 28.00 8.49 28.90
CA PHE A 495 26.63 8.95 28.70
C PHE A 495 25.77 7.91 27.96
N TRP A 496 26.33 7.20 26.98
CA TRP A 496 25.66 6.17 26.19
C TRP A 496 25.67 4.77 26.84
N GLY A 497 26.24 4.62 28.05
CA GLY A 497 26.25 3.36 28.81
C GLY A 497 27.14 2.26 28.23
N THR A 498 28.05 2.59 27.31
CA THR A 498 29.01 1.67 26.70
C THR A 498 30.35 1.69 27.44
N PRO A 499 30.96 0.53 27.77
CA PRO A 499 32.33 0.52 28.28
C PRO A 499 33.29 1.12 27.24
N ALA A 500 34.22 1.95 27.72
CA ALA A 500 35.12 2.79 26.90
C ALA A 500 36.06 2.00 25.97
#